data_AF-A0A2N6FLL5-F1
#
_entry.id   AF-A0A2N6FLL5-F1
#
_cell.length_a   1.000
_cell.length_b   1.000
_cell.length_c   1.000
_cell.angle_alpha   90.00
_cell.angle_beta   90.00
_cell.angle_gamma   90.00
#
_symmetry.space_group_name_H-M   'P 1'
#
loop_
_entity.id
_entity.type
_entity.pdbx_description
1 polymer ?
#
loop_
_entity_poly.entity_id
_entity_poly.type
_entity_poly.pdbx_seq_one_letter_code
_entity_poly.pdbx_strand_id
1 'polypeptide(L)' 'MDEQKIRLGISACLLGEKVRFDGGHKHDRFLTETLGRYVEYVPVCPEVEVGLPTPRETLRLIG' A
#
# COMPACT_ATOMS: atom_id res chain seq x y z
N MET A 1 -3.01 -27.66 -11.12
CA MET A 1 -2.92 -26.40 -11.88
C MET A 1 -2.84 -25.32 -10.85
N ASP A 2 -1.67 -24.71 -10.66
CA ASP A 2 -1.59 -23.47 -9.89
C ASP A 2 -2.43 -22.43 -10.67
N GLU A 3 -3.63 -22.14 -10.18
CA GLU A 3 -4.35 -20.95 -10.63
C GLU A 3 -3.43 -19.77 -10.35
N GLN A 4 -2.94 -19.12 -11.42
CA GLN A 4 -2.15 -17.91 -11.25
C GLN A 4 -3.02 -16.89 -10.51
N LYS A 5 -2.61 -16.55 -9.29
CA LYS A 5 -3.28 -15.54 -8.48
C LYS A 5 -3.28 -14.22 -9.24
N ILE A 6 -4.38 -13.50 -9.18
CA ILE A 6 -4.50 -12.18 -9.81
C ILE A 6 -3.51 -11.24 -9.14
N ARG A 7 -2.66 -10.59 -9.93
CA ARG A 7 -1.77 -9.52 -9.44
C ARG A 7 -2.58 -8.25 -9.25
N LEU A 8 -2.60 -7.71 -8.04
CA LEU A 8 -3.40 -6.55 -7.67
C LEU A 8 -2.51 -5.47 -7.06
N GLY A 9 -2.49 -4.29 -7.71
CA GLY A 9 -1.85 -3.10 -7.15
C GLY A 9 -2.56 -2.63 -5.88
N ILE A 10 -1.79 -2.32 -4.84
CA ILE A 10 -2.32 -1.91 -3.54
C ILE A 10 -1.43 -0.85 -2.90
N SER A 11 -2.01 0.11 -2.18
CA SER A 11 -1.24 1.07 -1.40
C SER A 11 -0.43 0.34 -0.32
N ALA A 12 0.89 0.46 -0.35
CA ALA A 12 1.82 -0.24 0.56
C ALA A 12 1.47 -0.04 2.05
N CYS A 13 0.96 1.14 2.43
CA CYS A 13 0.53 1.42 3.80
C CYS A 13 -0.61 0.52 4.30
N LEU A 14 -1.45 -0.03 3.40
CA LEU A 14 -2.52 -0.96 3.74
C LEU A 14 -2.00 -2.37 4.07
N LEU A 15 -0.78 -2.70 3.64
CA LEU A 15 -0.09 -3.94 3.99
C LEU A 15 0.74 -3.82 5.28
N GLY A 16 0.75 -2.64 5.92
CA GLY A 16 1.50 -2.39 7.15
C GLY A 16 2.85 -1.71 6.96
N GLU A 17 3.21 -1.35 5.72
CA GLU A 17 4.45 -0.59 5.47
C GLU A 17 4.36 0.82 6.05
N LYS A 18 5.41 1.25 6.75
CA LYS A 18 5.48 2.55 7.42
C LYS A 18 5.85 3.68 6.46
N VAL A 19 5.01 3.91 5.45
CA VAL A 19 5.26 4.86 4.34
C VAL A 19 4.30 6.07 4.34
N ARG A 20 3.40 6.15 5.32
CA ARG A 20 2.48 7.29 5.48
C ARG A 20 3.23 8.58 5.78
N PHE A 21 2.57 9.71 5.54
CA PHE A 21 3.11 11.03 5.87
C PHE A 21 3.45 11.20 7.35
N ASP A 22 2.73 10.52 8.26
CA ASP A 22 2.96 10.54 9.70
C ASP A 22 3.99 9.52 10.21
N GLY A 23 4.66 8.78 9.31
CA GLY A 23 5.59 7.71 9.69
C GLY A 23 4.92 6.39 10.10
N GLY A 24 3.59 6.34 10.08
CA GLY A 24 2.81 5.16 10.39
C GLY A 24 2.45 4.31 9.18
N HIS A 25 1.48 3.41 9.41
CA HIS A 25 0.84 2.59 8.39
C HIS A 25 -0.67 2.57 8.60
N LYS A 26 -1.41 1.93 7.70
CA LYS A 26 -2.85 1.70 7.83
C LYS A 26 -3.20 0.25 7.51
N HIS A 27 -2.47 -0.69 8.12
CA HIS A 27 -2.66 -2.12 7.94
C HIS A 27 -4.13 -2.51 8.02
N ASP A 28 -4.63 -3.12 6.95
CA ASP A 28 -6.00 -3.59 6.84
C ASP A 28 -6.01 -5.13 6.85
N ARG A 29 -6.60 -5.69 7.91
CA ARG A 29 -6.66 -7.14 8.10
C ARG A 29 -7.55 -7.84 7.10
N PHE A 30 -8.60 -7.20 6.59
CA PHE A 30 -9.43 -7.82 5.55
C PHE A 30 -8.58 -8.05 4.29
N LEU A 31 -7.78 -7.05 3.91
CA LEU A 31 -6.89 -7.16 2.76
C LEU A 31 -5.84 -8.25 2.96
N THR A 32 -5.15 -8.31 4.10
CA THR A 32 -4.09 -9.31 4.30
C THR A 32 -4.61 -10.72 4.64
N GLU A 33 -5.66 -10.83 5.45
CA GLU A 33 -6.09 -12.11 6.02
C GLU A 33 -7.24 -12.76 5.25
N THR A 34 -8.02 -12.00 4.48
CA THR A 34 -9.16 -12.52 3.71
C THR A 34 -8.88 -12.46 2.22
N LEU A 35 -8.73 -11.26 1.65
CA LEU A 35 -8.56 -11.10 0.20
C LEU A 35 -7.19 -11.60 -0.28
N GLY A 36 -6.14 -11.43 0.52
CA GLY A 36 -4.77 -11.89 0.22
C GLY A 36 -4.62 -13.40 0.05
N ARG A 37 -5.64 -14.19 0.43
CA ARG A 37 -5.68 -15.62 0.11
C ARG A 37 -5.82 -15.87 -1.40
N TYR A 38 -6.49 -14.97 -2.11
CA TYR A 38 -6.91 -15.12 -3.51
C TYR A 38 -6.07 -14.31 -4.52
N VAL A 39 -5.34 -13.29 -4.06
CA VAL A 39 -4.57 -12.38 -4.92
C VAL A 39 -3.10 -12.34 -4.52
N GLU A 40 -2.27 -11.88 -5.45
CA GLU A 40 -0.89 -11.49 -5.18
C GLU A 40 -0.81 -9.95 -5.17
N TYR A 41 -0.46 -9.38 -4.01
CA TYR A 41 -0.36 -7.94 -3.88
C TYR A 41 0.92 -7.39 -4.48
N VAL A 42 0.79 -6.33 -5.27
CA VAL A 42 1.90 -5.49 -5.73
C VAL A 42 1.84 -4.17 -4.95
N PRO A 43 2.61 -4.03 -3.86
CA PRO A 43 2.60 -2.82 -3.05
C PRO A 43 3.19 -1.64 -3.81
N VAL A 44 2.55 -0.48 -3.69
CA VAL A 44 2.98 0.78 -4.31
C VAL A 44 2.81 1.91 -3.31
N CYS A 45 3.81 2.79 -3.20
CA CYS A 45 3.68 4.07 -2.52
C CYS A 45 4.15 5.17 -3.46
N PRO A 46 3.24 5.81 -4.23
CA PRO A 46 3.63 6.77 -5.24
C PRO A 46 4.47 7.92 -4.65
N GLU A 47 4.08 8.40 -3.48
CA GLU A 47 4.77 9.50 -2.79
C GLU A 47 6.24 9.17 -2.46
N VAL A 48 6.52 7.95 -1.96
CA VAL A 48 7.89 7.51 -1.67
C VAL A 48 8.65 7.19 -2.96
N GLU A 49 7.99 6.60 -3.95
CA GLU A 49 8.59 6.27 -5.26
C GLU A 49 8.99 7.51 -6.06
N VAL A 50 8.30 8.65 -5.88
CA VAL A 50 8.75 9.94 -6.44
C VAL A 50 9.82 10.64 -5.60
N GLY A 51 10.19 10.08 -4.46
CA GLY A 51 11.27 10.56 -3.59
C GLY A 51 10.84 11.39 -2.38
N LEU A 52 9.55 11.45 -2.02
CA LEU A 52 9.14 12.13 -0.79
C LEU A 52 9.55 11.30 0.45
N PRO A 53 10.01 11.95 1.53
CA PRO A 53 10.43 11.25 2.74
C PRO A 53 9.25 10.68 3.52
N THR A 54 9.58 9.86 4.52
CA THR A 54 8.64 9.46 5.57
C THR A 54 9.31 9.72 6.94
N PRO A 55 8.74 10.57 7.81
CA PRO A 55 7.50 11.35 7.64
C PRO A 55 7.65 12.53 6.65
N ARG A 56 6.52 13.13 6.26
CA ARG A 56 6.40 14.32 5.40
C ARG A 56 5.14 15.12 5.74
N GLU A 57 5.05 16.36 5.26
CA GLU A 57 3.84 17.18 5.41
C GLU A 57 2.66 16.60 4.61
N THR A 58 1.44 16.95 5.02
CA THR A 58 0.23 16.54 4.30
C THR A 58 0.12 17.29 2.97
N LEU A 59 -0.31 16.57 1.93
CA LEU A 59 -0.52 17.12 0.60
C LEU A 59 -2.02 17.22 0.31
N ARG A 60 -2.43 18.30 -0.37
CA ARG A 60 -3.77 18.48 -0.90
C ARG A 60 -3.67 18.87 -2.37
N LEU A 61 -4.25 18.07 -3.26
CA LEU A 61 -4.37 18.41 -4.67
C LEU A 61 -5.36 19.57 -4.83
N ILE A 62 -4.98 20.60 -5.60
CA ILE A 62 -5.82 21.73 -5.99
C ILE A 62 -5.75 21.82 -7.52
N GLY A 63 -6.90 21.91 -8.19
CA GLY A 63 -7.02 21.97 -9.65
C GLY A 63 -8.38 22.51 -10.07
#